data_AF-A0A7L8RSK3-F1
#
_entry.id   AF-A0A7L8RSK3-F1
#
_cell.length_a   1.000
_cell.length_b   1.000
_cell.length_c   1.000
_cell.angle_alpha   90.00
_cell.angle_beta   90.00
_cell.angle_gamma   90.00
#
_symmetry.space_group_name_H-M   'P 1'
#
loop_
_entity.id
_entity.type
_entity.pdbx_description
1 polymer ?
#
loop_
_entity_poly.entity_id
_entity_poly.type
_entity_poly.pdbx_seq_one_letter_code
_entity_poly.pdbx_strand_id
1 'polypeptide(L)'
;MQQRREKEWDLTIGPDTVRQFILKAKAISAGVNEDYEDGAEHEVEYDGDTHDNHRHDGLAEEEAENLTEKELRGLIADLNVDQAAELVALAWVGRGDYDAAEWADAVAEARQRGNRRTAKYLLGMPMLGDWLEEGLEALGA
;
A
#
# COMPACT_ATOMS: atom_id res chain seq x y z
N MET A 1 -27.31 11.51 -4.50
CA MET A 1 -27.08 11.92 -3.10
C MET A 1 -25.65 11.58 -2.75
N GLN A 2 -24.75 12.57 -2.76
CA GLN A 2 -23.58 12.78 -1.90
C GLN A 2 -22.73 13.83 -2.65
N GLN A 3 -22.89 15.09 -2.27
CA GLN A 3 -21.96 16.14 -2.67
C GLN A 3 -20.59 15.76 -2.12
N ARG A 4 -19.68 15.28 -2.99
CA ARG A 4 -18.26 15.25 -2.65
C ARG A 4 -17.89 16.71 -2.38
N ARG A 5 -17.63 17.04 -1.12
CA ARG A 5 -17.01 18.32 -0.76
C ARG A 5 -15.66 18.33 -1.46
N GLU A 6 -15.58 19.03 -2.59
CA GLU A 6 -14.33 19.41 -3.21
C GLU A 6 -13.67 20.42 -2.26
N LYS A 7 -12.96 19.92 -1.24
CA LYS A 7 -11.91 20.73 -0.62
C LYS A 7 -10.92 20.96 -1.77
N GLU A 8 -10.57 22.22 -2.04
CA GLU A 8 -9.53 22.55 -3.01
C GLU A 8 -8.21 21.98 -2.49
N TRP A 9 -7.87 20.77 -2.94
CA TRP A 9 -6.62 20.10 -2.62
C TRP A 9 -5.62 20.39 -3.74
N ASP A 10 -4.37 20.71 -3.39
CA ASP A 10 -3.26 20.86 -4.34
C ASP A 10 -2.70 19.48 -4.73
N LEU A 11 -3.60 18.55 -5.06
CA LEU A 11 -3.30 17.20 -5.49
C LEU A 11 -3.81 17.02 -6.91
N THR A 12 -2.91 16.67 -7.82
CA THR A 12 -3.26 16.23 -9.18
C THR A 12 -3.86 14.82 -9.17
N ILE A 13 -3.55 14.02 -8.13
CA ILE A 13 -4.20 12.74 -7.86
C ILE A 13 -5.51 12.95 -7.10
N GLY A 14 -6.62 12.38 -7.61
CA GLY A 14 -7.90 12.48 -6.92
C GLY A 14 -7.87 11.75 -5.58
N PRO A 15 -8.47 12.31 -4.50
CA PRO A 15 -8.43 11.72 -3.15
C PRO A 15 -9.09 10.35 -3.08
N ASP A 16 -10.13 10.11 -3.89
CA ASP A 16 -10.75 8.79 -4.00
C ASP A 16 -9.77 7.74 -4.55
N THR A 17 -8.89 8.15 -5.47
CA THR A 17 -7.83 7.27 -6.00
C THR A 17 -6.86 6.92 -4.89
N VAL A 18 -6.38 7.91 -4.12
CA VAL A 18 -5.50 7.69 -2.96
C VAL A 18 -6.12 6.74 -1.95
N ARG A 19 -7.42 6.88 -1.65
CA ARG A 19 -8.16 5.94 -0.78
C ARG A 19 -8.21 4.53 -1.36
N GLN A 20 -8.36 4.36 -2.67
CA GLN A 20 -8.25 3.04 -3.32
C GLN A 20 -6.85 2.46 -3.19
N PHE A 21 -5.79 3.28 -3.31
CA PHE A 21 -4.41 2.84 -3.07
C PHE A 21 -4.23 2.38 -1.62
N ILE A 22 -4.73 3.14 -0.64
CA ILE A 22 -4.66 2.81 0.80
C ILE A 22 -5.32 1.46 1.07
N LEU A 23 -6.56 1.26 0.61
CA LEU A 23 -7.30 0.01 0.85
C LEU A 23 -6.57 -1.21 0.30
N LYS A 24 -6.02 -1.10 -0.92
CA LYS A 24 -5.28 -2.19 -1.56
C LYS A 24 -3.93 -2.43 -0.88
N ALA A 25 -3.21 -1.38 -0.50
CA ALA A 25 -1.94 -1.49 0.21
C ALA A 25 -2.13 -2.15 1.59
N LYS A 26 -3.17 -1.77 2.34
CA LYS A 26 -3.51 -2.40 3.62
C LYS A 26 -3.92 -3.87 3.48
N ALA A 27 -4.64 -4.22 2.42
CA ALA A 27 -4.99 -5.62 2.14
C ALA A 27 -3.75 -6.49 1.88
N ILE A 28 -2.77 -5.96 1.14
CA ILE A 28 -1.50 -6.65 0.89
C ILE A 28 -0.69 -6.78 2.19
N SER A 29 -0.59 -5.72 3.00
CA SER A 29 0.16 -5.78 4.26
C SER A 29 -0.48 -6.69 5.30
N ALA A 30 -1.81 -6.83 5.29
CA ALA A 30 -2.52 -7.74 6.18
C ALA A 30 -2.23 -9.20 5.83
N GLY A 31 -2.35 -9.60 4.55
CA GLY A 31 -2.05 -10.96 4.10
C GLY A 31 -0.59 -11.37 4.31
N VAL A 32 0.36 -10.46 4.06
CA VAL A 32 1.80 -10.71 4.31
C VAL A 32 2.10 -10.99 5.78
N ASN A 33 1.32 -10.44 6.72
CA ASN A 33 1.53 -10.67 8.15
C ASN A 33 0.96 -12.03 8.62
N GLU A 34 0.00 -12.59 7.89
CA GLU A 34 -0.63 -13.89 8.17
C GLU A 34 0.28 -15.07 7.79
N ASP A 35 1.16 -14.92 6.78
CA ASP A 35 2.20 -15.91 6.41
C ASP A 35 3.23 -16.14 7.54
N TYR A 36 3.44 -15.14 8.40
CA TYR A 36 4.39 -15.23 9.53
C TYR A 36 3.77 -15.80 10.82
N GLU A 37 2.47 -16.09 10.86
CA GLU A 37 1.81 -16.65 12.05
C GLU A 37 1.81 -18.20 12.10
N ASP A 38 2.56 -18.89 11.23
CA ASP A 38 2.83 -20.34 11.34
C ASP A 38 4.14 -20.66 12.12
N GLY A 39 4.74 -19.65 12.75
CA GLY A 39 6.00 -19.76 13.52
C GLY A 39 5.88 -20.25 14.97
N ALA A 40 4.70 -20.67 15.43
CA ALA A 40 4.52 -21.19 16.79
C ALA A 40 4.84 -22.69 16.84
N GLU A 41 6.14 -23.00 16.95
CA GLU A 41 6.70 -24.18 17.62
C GLU A 41 5.81 -25.44 17.71
N HIS A 42 5.55 -26.10 16.58
CA HIS A 42 5.05 -27.46 16.66
C HIS A 42 6.24 -28.39 16.96
N GLU A 43 6.43 -28.72 18.24
CA GLU A 43 7.18 -29.91 18.65
C GLU A 43 6.45 -31.13 18.05
N VAL A 44 6.83 -31.48 16.82
CA VAL A 44 6.30 -32.66 16.15
C VAL A 44 6.92 -33.90 16.78
N GLU A 45 6.29 -34.39 17.84
CA GLU A 45 6.39 -35.82 18.16
C GLU A 45 5.71 -36.58 17.02
N TYR A 46 6.54 -37.05 16.08
CA TYR A 46 6.13 -37.93 14.99
C TYR A 46 5.73 -39.29 15.58
N ASP A 47 4.46 -39.48 15.88
CA ASP A 47 3.85 -40.81 15.96
C ASP A 47 2.93 -40.97 14.73
N GLY A 48 3.24 -41.98 13.94
CA GLY A 48 2.64 -42.18 12.63
C GLY A 48 1.14 -42.44 12.70
N ASP A 49 0.49 -42.13 11.58
CA ASP A 49 -0.87 -42.54 11.22
C ASP A 49 -2.00 -41.65 11.74
N THR A 50 -2.16 -40.47 11.14
CA THR A 50 -3.49 -39.90 10.87
C THR A 50 -3.51 -39.19 9.53
N HIS A 51 -4.20 -39.83 8.58
CA HIS A 51 -4.84 -39.17 7.46
C HIS A 51 -5.93 -38.25 8.01
N ASP A 52 -5.72 -36.93 8.03
CA ASP A 52 -6.82 -35.97 8.08
C ASP A 52 -6.50 -34.72 7.27
N ASN A 53 -7.54 -34.22 6.60
CA ASN A 53 -7.47 -33.27 5.51
C ASN A 53 -6.98 -31.89 5.98
N HIS A 54 -5.70 -31.57 5.79
CA HIS A 54 -5.28 -30.18 5.61
C HIS A 54 -5.84 -29.68 4.29
N ARG A 55 -7.09 -29.23 4.32
CA ARG A 55 -7.70 -28.48 3.24
C ARG A 55 -6.98 -27.13 3.18
N HIS A 56 -5.93 -27.07 2.36
CA HIS A 56 -5.19 -25.85 2.02
C HIS A 56 -6.18 -24.77 1.55
N ASP A 57 -6.58 -23.89 2.46
CA ASP A 57 -7.21 -22.61 2.10
C ASP A 57 -6.16 -21.63 1.54
N GLY A 58 -4.88 -21.85 1.87
CA GLY A 58 -3.76 -20.98 1.49
C GLY A 58 -3.51 -20.80 -0.02
N LEU A 59 -4.00 -21.70 -0.89
CA LEU A 59 -3.86 -21.50 -2.34
C LEU A 59 -4.76 -20.38 -2.87
N ALA A 60 -5.93 -20.17 -2.25
CA ALA A 60 -6.85 -19.11 -2.64
C ALA A 60 -6.37 -17.74 -2.13
N GLU A 61 -5.76 -17.72 -0.93
CA GLU A 61 -5.22 -16.52 -0.29
C GLU A 61 -3.96 -16.03 -1.03
N GLU A 62 -2.98 -16.92 -1.30
CA GLU A 62 -1.77 -16.56 -2.07
C GLU A 62 -2.11 -16.02 -3.48
N GLU A 63 -3.12 -16.61 -4.16
CA GLU A 63 -3.56 -16.15 -5.48
C GLU A 63 -4.25 -14.78 -5.40
N ALA A 64 -5.06 -14.53 -4.36
CA ALA A 64 -5.74 -13.25 -4.14
C ALA A 64 -4.77 -12.10 -3.78
N GLU A 65 -3.73 -12.38 -2.99
CA GLU A 65 -2.65 -11.43 -2.68
C GLU A 65 -1.86 -11.07 -3.94
N ASN A 66 -1.50 -12.08 -4.73
CA ASN A 66 -0.79 -11.88 -5.99
C ASN A 66 -1.62 -11.04 -6.99
N LEU A 67 -2.94 -11.24 -7.01
CA LEU A 67 -3.86 -10.43 -7.81
C LEU A 67 -3.94 -8.99 -7.29
N THR A 68 -4.07 -8.79 -5.99
CA THR A 68 -4.17 -7.45 -5.37
C THR A 68 -2.89 -6.64 -5.57
N GLU A 69 -1.72 -7.25 -5.40
CA GLU A 69 -0.43 -6.61 -5.70
C GLU A 69 -0.31 -6.24 -7.17
N LYS A 70 -0.68 -7.15 -8.09
CA LYS A 70 -0.69 -6.88 -9.54
C LYS A 70 -1.61 -5.73 -9.91
N GLU A 71 -2.80 -5.65 -9.31
CA GLU A 71 -3.73 -4.55 -9.50
C GLU A 71 -3.17 -3.22 -8.98
N LEU A 72 -2.66 -3.20 -7.74
CA LEU A 72 -2.06 -2.01 -7.15
C LEU A 72 -0.88 -1.52 -8.00
N ARG A 73 -0.03 -2.45 -8.45
CA ARG A 73 1.05 -2.17 -9.39
C ARG A 73 0.54 -1.56 -10.70
N GLY A 74 -0.54 -2.11 -11.26
CA GLY A 74 -1.17 -1.61 -12.49
C GLY A 74 -1.70 -0.19 -12.32
N LEU A 75 -2.37 0.09 -11.19
CA LEU A 75 -2.86 1.43 -10.86
C LEU A 75 -1.71 2.43 -10.72
N ILE A 76 -0.61 2.07 -10.04
CA ILE A 76 0.57 2.96 -9.93
C ILE A 76 1.20 3.18 -11.31
N ALA A 77 1.20 2.17 -12.18
CA ALA A 77 1.76 2.27 -13.53
C ALA A 77 0.93 3.16 -14.48
N ASP A 78 -0.37 3.32 -14.20
CA ASP A 78 -1.27 4.20 -14.96
C ASP A 78 -1.10 5.69 -14.58
N LEU A 79 -0.54 5.97 -13.39
CA LEU A 79 -0.29 7.33 -12.94
C LEU A 79 0.69 8.07 -13.84
N ASN A 80 0.41 9.35 -14.08
CA ASN A 80 1.38 10.24 -14.70
C ASN A 80 2.55 10.57 -13.75
N VAL A 81 3.61 11.18 -14.27
CA VAL A 81 4.82 11.49 -13.49
C VAL A 81 4.51 12.36 -12.27
N ASP A 82 3.60 13.32 -12.41
CA ASP A 82 3.23 14.25 -11.35
C ASP A 82 2.43 13.54 -10.25
N GLN A 83 1.44 12.74 -10.61
CA GLN A 83 0.61 11.94 -9.71
C GLN A 83 1.43 10.87 -8.98
N ALA A 84 2.37 10.22 -9.69
CA ALA A 84 3.26 9.25 -9.08
C ALA A 84 4.20 9.91 -8.05
N ALA A 85 4.66 11.13 -8.33
CA ALA A 85 5.46 11.90 -7.39
C ALA A 85 4.66 12.37 -6.18
N GLU A 86 3.41 12.81 -6.36
CA GLU A 86 2.50 13.15 -5.26
C GLU A 86 2.21 11.94 -4.37
N LEU A 87 2.02 10.76 -4.95
CA LEU A 87 1.81 9.52 -4.17
C LEU A 87 3.04 9.16 -3.33
N VAL A 88 4.24 9.36 -3.88
CA VAL A 88 5.50 9.17 -3.14
C VAL A 88 5.66 10.23 -2.04
N ALA A 89 5.37 11.49 -2.34
CA ALA A 89 5.43 12.58 -1.36
C ALA A 89 4.44 12.35 -0.21
N LEU A 90 3.22 11.89 -0.50
CA LEU A 90 2.22 11.51 0.51
C LEU A 90 2.78 10.46 1.47
N ALA A 91 3.41 9.41 0.94
CA ALA A 91 4.02 8.37 1.75
C ALA A 91 5.18 8.92 2.61
N TRP A 92 5.95 9.89 2.12
CA TRP A 92 7.01 10.53 2.90
C TRP A 92 6.47 11.43 4.00
N VAL A 93 5.38 12.16 3.74
CA VAL A 93 4.73 12.99 4.76
C VAL A 93 4.14 12.12 5.86
N GLY A 94 3.38 11.07 5.52
CA GLY A 94 2.80 10.18 6.54
C GLY A 94 3.84 9.31 7.27
N ARG A 95 5.02 9.09 6.68
CA ARG A 95 6.16 8.47 7.37
C ARG A 95 6.92 9.45 8.27
N GLY A 96 6.69 10.76 8.11
CA GLY A 96 7.36 11.82 8.87
C GLY A 96 8.74 12.21 8.34
N ASP A 97 9.07 11.92 7.07
CA ASP A 97 10.29 12.48 6.46
C ASP A 97 10.13 13.98 6.11
N TYR A 98 8.89 14.40 5.86
CA TYR A 98 8.51 15.77 5.52
C TYR A 98 7.26 16.16 6.30
N ASP A 99 7.13 17.44 6.63
CA ASP A 99 5.88 17.99 7.16
C ASP A 99 4.89 18.34 6.04
N ALA A 100 3.60 18.46 6.38
CA ALA A 100 2.57 18.97 5.45
C ALA A 100 2.91 20.38 4.92
N ALA A 101 3.67 21.17 5.69
CA ALA A 101 4.17 22.48 5.26
C ALA A 101 5.26 22.40 4.19
N GLU A 102 5.96 21.27 4.09
CA GLU A 102 7.05 21.00 3.14
C GLU A 102 6.57 20.18 1.92
N TRP A 103 5.25 20.10 1.72
CA TRP A 103 4.63 19.33 0.63
C TRP A 103 5.23 19.62 -0.74
N ALA A 104 5.43 20.90 -1.08
CA ALA A 104 5.95 21.29 -2.38
C ALA A 104 7.39 20.79 -2.61
N ASP A 105 8.23 20.81 -1.57
CA ASP A 105 9.59 20.29 -1.60
C ASP A 105 9.60 18.77 -1.72
N ALA A 106 8.75 18.08 -0.96
CA ALA A 106 8.59 16.62 -1.04
C ALA A 106 8.18 16.17 -2.45
N VAL A 107 7.21 16.84 -3.07
CA VAL A 107 6.78 16.57 -4.45
C VAL A 107 7.90 16.85 -5.45
N ALA A 108 8.62 17.97 -5.29
CA ALA A 108 9.74 18.31 -6.17
C ALA A 108 10.88 17.28 -6.09
N GLU A 109 11.20 16.79 -4.89
CA GLU A 109 12.19 15.74 -4.70
C GLU A 109 11.70 14.39 -5.26
N ALA A 110 10.44 14.03 -5.03
CA ALA A 110 9.85 12.81 -5.58
C ALA A 110 9.87 12.81 -7.12
N ARG A 111 9.57 13.95 -7.75
CA ARG A 111 9.67 14.13 -9.22
C ARG A 111 11.10 13.93 -9.72
N GLN A 112 12.08 14.50 -9.02
CA GLN A 112 13.50 14.37 -9.38
C GLN A 112 14.01 12.92 -9.26
N ARG A 113 13.48 12.16 -8.29
CA ARG A 113 13.91 10.77 -8.03
C ARG A 113 13.55 9.79 -9.15
N GLY A 114 12.63 10.17 -10.04
CA GLY A 114 12.56 9.60 -11.38
C GLY A 114 12.00 8.17 -11.46
N ASN A 115 10.66 8.11 -11.55
CA ASN A 115 9.69 7.18 -12.15
C ASN A 115 10.03 5.73 -12.61
N ARG A 116 11.27 5.33 -12.89
CA ARG A 116 11.53 4.00 -13.52
C ARG A 116 11.12 2.81 -12.66
N ARG A 117 11.00 3.00 -11.34
CA ARG A 117 10.66 1.94 -10.39
C ARG A 117 9.70 2.41 -9.28
N THR A 118 8.91 3.45 -9.49
CA THR A 118 8.00 3.99 -8.45
C THR A 118 7.06 2.92 -7.90
N ALA A 119 6.42 2.15 -8.80
CA ALA A 119 5.56 1.03 -8.37
C ALA A 119 6.32 0.00 -7.52
N LYS A 120 7.54 -0.39 -7.91
CA LYS A 120 8.36 -1.32 -7.12
C LYS A 120 8.80 -0.73 -5.78
N TYR A 121 9.08 0.57 -5.74
CA TYR A 121 9.49 1.27 -4.53
C TYR A 121 8.35 1.37 -3.52
N LEU A 122 7.16 1.78 -3.97
CA LEU A 122 5.97 1.88 -3.13
C LEU A 122 5.50 0.50 -2.66
N LEU A 123 5.43 -0.50 -3.54
CA LEU A 123 5.07 -1.87 -3.15
C LEU A 123 6.09 -2.53 -2.20
N GLY A 124 7.33 -2.04 -2.18
CA GLY A 124 8.34 -2.48 -1.22
C GLY A 124 8.18 -1.87 0.17
N MET A 125 7.19 -0.99 0.38
CA MET A 125 6.91 -0.37 1.66
C MET A 125 5.82 -1.19 2.40
N PRO A 126 6.17 -1.91 3.48
CA PRO A 126 5.22 -2.77 4.19
C PRO A 126 4.07 -1.99 4.84
N MET A 127 4.29 -0.72 5.20
CA MET A 127 3.29 0.15 5.83
C MET A 127 2.80 1.24 4.87
N LEU A 128 2.84 0.99 3.56
CA LEU A 128 2.43 1.97 2.54
C LEU A 128 1.01 2.50 2.79
N GLY A 129 0.08 1.60 3.14
CA GLY A 129 -1.32 1.96 3.36
C GLY A 129 -1.47 2.97 4.48
N ASP A 130 -0.82 2.73 5.62
CA ASP A 130 -0.85 3.63 6.76
C ASP A 130 -0.15 4.96 6.47
N TRP A 131 1.01 4.95 5.81
CA TRP A 131 1.69 6.20 5.45
C TRP A 131 0.91 7.06 4.47
N LEU A 132 0.21 6.44 3.51
CA LEU A 132 -0.66 7.19 2.61
C LEU A 132 -1.87 7.78 3.32
N GLU A 133 -2.42 7.07 4.32
CA GLU A 133 -3.53 7.54 5.14
C GLU A 133 -3.11 8.71 6.03
N GLU A 134 -2.03 8.54 6.80
CA GLU A 134 -1.47 9.59 7.67
C GLU A 134 -1.06 10.82 6.85
N GLY A 135 -0.46 10.64 5.66
CA GLY A 135 -0.11 11.74 4.78
C GLY A 135 -1.34 12.50 4.25
N LEU A 136 -2.42 11.77 3.95
CA LEU A 136 -3.69 12.36 3.51
C LEU A 136 -4.34 13.15 4.66
N GLU A 137 -4.29 12.63 5.89
CA GLU A 137 -4.78 13.31 7.09
C GLU A 137 -3.93 14.54 7.45
N ALA A 138 -2.60 14.47 7.31
CA ALA A 138 -1.69 15.58 7.54
C ALA A 138 -1.95 16.76 6.59
N LEU A 139 -2.32 16.47 5.33
CA LEU A 139 -2.76 17.47 4.34
C LEU A 139 -4.22 17.92 4.56
N GLY A 140 -4.95 17.27 5.48
CA GLY A 140 -6.32 17.60 5.86
C GLY A 140 -7.38 17.17 4.86
N ALA A 141 -7.21 16.03 4.19
CA ALA A 141 -8.13 15.49 3.17
C ALA A 141 -9.14 14.43 3.68
#